data_AF-A0A7J7M332-F1
#
_entry.id   AF-A0A7J7M332-F1
#
_cell.length_a   1.000
_cell.length_b   1.000
_cell.length_c   1.000
_cell.angle_alpha   90.00
_cell.angle_beta   90.00
_cell.angle_gamma   90.00
#
_symmetry.space_group_name_H-M   'P 1'
#
loop_
_entity.id
_entity.type
_entity.pdbx_description
1 polymer ?
#
loop_
_entity_poly.entity_id
_entity_poly.type
_entity_poly.pdbx_seq_one_letter_code
_entity_poly.pdbx_strand_id
1 'polypeptide(L)'
;MQAIADLVEHYGWKEVTSIFVDDDYGRSGIIFLGDALAKKRSKISFKAAFIPSAPSSAIRDLLVQVNLMESRVYVVHVNPDSGLTVFSVAKELGMLNNGSVWIATDWLMAVLDSLKMSDPVQKISHKGLLHFVITLQTQILKIILSRWSKLKASSSLNSYGLYAYDSVCSTGVKGFCIDVFEAAVKLLQYEVNHIYLLYGDGSKTPNFSDLVEMVPENKYDAVVGDITIVTNRTKIVDFIQTFIGSGLVVVSPVKGINSSAWSFLKPFSVQMWCVTGAFFLLVGAAVWILEHRINPEFCGPPSQYL
;
A
#
# COMPACT_ATOMS: atom_id res chain seq x y z
N MET A 1 9.34 -2.02 -6.54
CA MET A 1 8.54 -2.70 -7.60
C MET A 1 8.64 -4.23 -7.58
N GLN A 2 9.79 -4.83 -7.23
CA GLN A 2 9.97 -6.29 -7.19
C GLN A 2 8.95 -7.01 -6.27
N ALA A 3 8.72 -6.49 -5.06
CA ALA A 3 7.74 -7.04 -4.12
C ALA A 3 6.31 -7.03 -4.66
N ILE A 4 5.94 -6.05 -5.49
CA ILE A 4 4.63 -6.01 -6.14
C ILE A 4 4.53 -7.12 -7.18
N ALA A 5 5.59 -7.35 -7.97
CA ALA A 5 5.61 -8.44 -8.94
C ALA A 5 5.54 -9.82 -8.27
N ASP A 6 6.24 -10.02 -7.15
CA ASP A 6 6.16 -11.26 -6.37
C ASP A 6 4.75 -11.47 -5.78
N LEU A 7 4.09 -10.39 -5.33
CA LEU A 7 2.70 -10.44 -4.87
C LEU A 7 1.75 -10.83 -6.01
N VAL A 8 1.91 -10.21 -7.18
CA VAL A 8 1.13 -10.49 -8.38
C VAL A 8 1.29 -11.94 -8.81
N GLU A 9 2.51 -12.47 -8.76
CA GLU A 9 2.79 -13.88 -9.03
C GLU A 9 2.14 -14.81 -8.00
N HIS A 10 2.26 -14.50 -6.70
CA HIS A 10 1.72 -15.31 -5.62
C HIS A 10 0.21 -15.50 -5.72
N TYR A 11 -0.53 -14.43 -6.06
CA TYR A 11 -1.98 -14.50 -6.27
C TYR A 11 -2.39 -14.93 -7.69
N GLY A 12 -1.43 -15.23 -8.56
CA GLY A 12 -1.67 -15.73 -9.91
C GLY A 12 -2.23 -14.70 -10.89
N TRP A 13 -2.18 -13.40 -10.57
CA TRP A 13 -2.68 -12.35 -11.46
C TRP A 13 -1.76 -12.19 -12.68
N LYS A 14 -2.33 -12.27 -13.89
CA LYS A 14 -1.58 -12.18 -15.16
C LYS A 14 -1.54 -10.78 -15.74
N GLU A 15 -2.54 -9.97 -15.41
CA GLU A 15 -2.68 -8.61 -15.93
C GLU A 15 -2.94 -7.66 -14.77
N VAL A 16 -2.26 -6.52 -14.79
CA VAL A 16 -2.45 -5.44 -13.83
C VAL A 16 -2.61 -4.11 -14.57
N THR A 17 -3.41 -3.21 -14.00
CA THR A 17 -3.55 -1.84 -14.50
C THR A 17 -2.74 -0.92 -13.60
N SER A 18 -1.84 -0.13 -14.18
CA SER A 18 -1.01 0.80 -13.42
C SER A 18 -1.58 2.21 -13.50
N ILE A 19 -1.81 2.85 -12.36
CA ILE A 19 -2.21 4.26 -12.24
C ILE A 19 -1.02 5.04 -11.70
N PHE A 20 -0.57 6.06 -12.43
CA PHE A 20 0.63 6.81 -12.07
C PHE A 20 0.57 8.28 -12.47
N VAL A 21 1.36 9.10 -11.78
CA VAL A 21 1.60 10.49 -12.15
C VAL A 21 2.61 10.52 -13.30
N ASP A 22 2.37 11.34 -14.32
CA ASP A 22 3.26 11.49 -15.48
C ASP A 22 4.47 12.40 -15.20
N ASP A 23 5.21 12.09 -14.14
CA ASP A 23 6.50 12.69 -13.78
C ASP A 23 7.62 11.65 -13.82
N ASP A 24 8.86 12.07 -13.56
CA ASP A 24 10.02 11.18 -13.59
C ASP A 24 9.91 10.05 -12.57
N TYR A 25 9.29 10.32 -11.42
CA TYR A 25 9.04 9.34 -10.38
C TYR A 25 8.08 8.25 -10.87
N GLY A 26 6.91 8.64 -11.34
CA GLY A 26 5.88 7.75 -11.83
C GLY A 26 6.33 6.96 -13.06
N ARG A 27 6.94 7.63 -14.06
CA ARG A 27 7.46 6.97 -15.27
C ARG A 27 8.52 5.92 -14.94
N SER A 28 9.48 6.28 -14.09
CA SER A 28 10.52 5.35 -13.64
C SER A 28 9.90 4.15 -12.94
N GLY A 29 8.97 4.38 -12.01
CA GLY A 29 8.28 3.32 -11.29
C GLY A 29 7.52 2.36 -12.21
N ILE A 30 6.84 2.86 -13.23
CA ILE A 30 6.11 2.02 -14.19
C ILE A 30 7.03 1.22 -15.10
N ILE A 31 8.18 1.76 -15.50
CA ILE A 31 9.19 1.00 -16.25
C ILE A 31 9.69 -0.18 -15.40
N PHE A 32 10.07 0.08 -14.15
CA PHE A 32 10.52 -0.96 -13.22
C PHE A 32 9.46 -2.00 -12.89
N LEU A 33 8.21 -1.57 -12.74
CA LEU A 33 7.09 -2.46 -12.54
C LEU A 33 6.88 -3.37 -13.76
N GLY A 34 6.95 -2.80 -14.97
CA GLY A 34 6.85 -3.57 -16.22
C GLY A 34 7.92 -4.66 -16.31
N ASP A 35 9.19 -4.31 -16.06
CA ASP A 35 10.31 -5.24 -16.08
C ASP A 35 10.17 -6.34 -15.03
N ALA A 36 9.75 -5.98 -13.81
CA ALA A 36 9.56 -6.92 -12.72
C ALA A 36 8.41 -7.91 -13.02
N LEU A 37 7.30 -7.43 -13.57
CA LEU A 37 6.16 -8.27 -13.95
C LEU A 37 6.50 -9.19 -15.12
N ALA A 38 7.24 -8.70 -16.11
CA ALA A 38 7.65 -9.49 -17.27
C ALA A 38 8.45 -10.73 -16.84
N LYS A 39 9.35 -10.59 -15.85
CA LYS A 39 10.10 -11.72 -15.27
C LYS A 39 9.18 -12.78 -14.64
N LYS A 40 8.00 -12.39 -14.15
CA LYS A 40 7.01 -13.27 -13.54
C LYS A 40 5.90 -13.73 -14.49
N ARG A 41 6.06 -13.49 -15.79
CA ARG A 41 5.06 -13.80 -16.83
C ARG A 41 3.71 -13.13 -16.58
N SER A 42 3.75 -11.93 -16.00
CA SER A 42 2.61 -11.02 -15.87
C SER A 42 2.92 -9.74 -16.66
N LYS A 43 1.89 -8.96 -17.00
CA LYS A 43 2.07 -7.73 -17.78
C LYS A 43 1.18 -6.61 -17.26
N ILE A 44 1.56 -5.37 -17.59
CA ILE A 44 0.70 -4.21 -17.40
C ILE A 44 -0.25 -4.15 -18.59
N SER A 45 -1.54 -4.36 -18.38
CA SER A 45 -2.56 -4.33 -19.44
C SER A 45 -2.97 -2.92 -19.81
N PHE A 46 -2.94 -2.00 -18.84
CA PHE A 46 -3.24 -0.59 -19.07
C PHE A 46 -2.37 0.33 -18.22
N LYS A 47 -1.86 1.39 -18.85
CA LYS A 47 -1.04 2.43 -18.23
C LYS A 47 -1.86 3.73 -18.15
N ALA A 48 -2.47 3.94 -16.99
CA ALA A 48 -3.27 5.13 -16.70
C ALA A 48 -2.37 6.23 -16.14
N ALA A 49 -2.00 7.19 -16.98
CA ALA A 49 -1.18 8.34 -16.62
C ALA A 49 -2.04 9.59 -16.43
N PHE A 50 -1.71 10.43 -15.45
CA PHE A 50 -2.28 11.77 -15.30
C PHE A 50 -1.19 12.78 -14.97
N ILE A 51 -1.39 14.03 -15.37
CA ILE A 51 -0.43 15.13 -15.16
C ILE A 51 -0.31 15.43 -13.65
N PRO A 52 0.88 15.77 -13.14
CA PRO A 52 1.02 16.26 -11.76
C PRO A 52 0.01 17.37 -11.44
N SER A 53 -0.61 17.30 -10.25
CA SER A 53 -1.63 18.26 -9.81
C SER A 53 -2.88 18.33 -10.71
N ALA A 54 -3.20 17.24 -11.42
CA ALA A 54 -4.43 17.16 -12.21
C ALA A 54 -5.68 17.41 -11.35
N PRO A 55 -6.72 18.07 -11.91
CA PRO A 55 -7.98 18.25 -11.23
C PRO A 55 -8.70 16.92 -11.03
N SER A 56 -9.52 16.82 -9.98
CA SER A 56 -10.27 15.60 -9.64
C SER A 56 -11.19 15.11 -10.76
N SER A 57 -11.65 16.01 -11.66
CA SER A 57 -12.42 15.64 -12.85
C SER A 57 -11.61 14.79 -13.83
N ALA A 58 -10.38 15.21 -14.15
CA ALA A 58 -9.49 14.45 -15.04
C ALA A 58 -9.14 13.08 -14.45
N ILE A 59 -8.91 13.01 -13.13
CA ILE A 59 -8.67 11.75 -12.41
C ILE A 59 -9.92 10.86 -12.48
N ARG A 60 -11.11 11.44 -12.34
CA ARG A 60 -12.39 10.70 -12.44
C ARG A 60 -12.57 10.09 -13.82
N ASP A 61 -12.37 10.85 -14.88
CA ASP A 61 -12.50 10.37 -16.26
C ASP A 61 -11.50 9.24 -16.54
N LEU A 62 -10.26 9.39 -16.06
CA LEU A 62 -9.25 8.34 -16.14
C LEU A 62 -9.67 7.07 -15.37
N LEU A 63 -10.20 7.20 -14.16
CA LEU A 63 -10.66 6.06 -13.36
C LEU A 63 -11.87 5.36 -13.97
N VAL A 64 -12.76 6.09 -14.63
CA VAL A 64 -13.86 5.49 -15.42
C VAL A 64 -13.29 4.65 -16.56
N GLN A 65 -12.30 5.16 -17.29
CA GLN A 65 -11.63 4.40 -18.35
C GLN A 65 -10.94 3.14 -17.79
N VAL A 66 -10.23 3.27 -16.65
CA VAL A 66 -9.59 2.16 -15.95
C VAL A 66 -10.59 1.09 -15.52
N ASN A 67 -11.80 1.49 -15.11
CA ASN A 67 -12.85 0.57 -14.69
C ASN A 67 -13.47 -0.22 -15.86
N LEU A 68 -13.29 0.24 -17.10
CA LEU A 68 -13.70 -0.47 -18.31
C LEU A 68 -12.67 -1.52 -18.76
N MET A 69 -11.46 -1.51 -18.20
CA MET A 69 -10.42 -2.49 -18.51
C MET A 69 -10.72 -3.84 -17.83
N GLU A 70 -10.26 -4.93 -18.45
CA GLU A 70 -10.48 -6.30 -17.95
C GLU A 70 -9.78 -6.56 -16.60
N SER A 71 -8.61 -5.95 -16.40
CA SER A 71 -7.86 -6.10 -15.15
C SER A 71 -8.56 -5.39 -13.98
N ARG A 72 -8.78 -6.15 -12.91
CA ARG A 72 -9.34 -5.68 -11.62
C ARG A 72 -8.27 -5.42 -10.56
N VAL A 73 -6.99 -5.54 -10.92
CA VAL A 73 -5.85 -5.31 -10.04
C VAL A 73 -5.21 -3.99 -10.42
N TYR A 74 -5.31 -3.01 -9.53
CA TYR A 74 -4.84 -1.64 -9.73
C TYR A 74 -3.58 -1.41 -8.91
N VAL A 75 -2.48 -1.08 -9.57
CA VAL A 75 -1.23 -0.66 -8.92
C VAL A 75 -1.13 0.86 -9.00
N VAL A 76 -1.19 1.54 -7.85
CA VAL A 76 -1.21 3.00 -7.73
C VAL A 76 0.16 3.50 -7.29
N HIS A 77 0.90 4.08 -8.23
CA HIS A 77 2.23 4.65 -8.01
C HIS A 77 2.23 6.15 -8.31
N VAL A 78 1.97 6.95 -7.28
CA VAL A 78 1.71 8.39 -7.39
C VAL A 78 2.39 9.12 -6.24
N ASN A 79 2.38 10.46 -6.28
CA ASN A 79 2.83 11.28 -5.16
C ASN A 79 1.75 11.33 -4.05
N PRO A 80 2.13 11.54 -2.77
CA PRO A 80 1.20 11.61 -1.64
C PRO A 80 -0.02 12.50 -1.87
N ASP A 81 0.22 13.70 -2.41
CA ASP A 81 -0.77 14.74 -2.62
C ASP A 81 -1.83 14.31 -3.64
N SER A 82 -1.40 13.60 -4.68
CA SER A 82 -2.27 13.10 -5.74
C SER A 82 -2.99 11.82 -5.34
N GLY A 83 -2.35 10.99 -4.53
CA GLY A 83 -2.85 9.66 -4.22
C GLY A 83 -4.10 9.63 -3.33
N LEU A 84 -4.23 10.57 -2.39
CA LEU A 84 -5.47 10.74 -1.63
C LEU A 84 -6.66 11.07 -2.54
N THR A 85 -6.42 11.95 -3.53
CA THR A 85 -7.44 12.33 -4.51
C THR A 85 -7.88 11.13 -5.35
N VAL A 86 -6.94 10.30 -5.80
CA VAL A 86 -7.25 9.06 -6.54
C VAL A 86 -8.14 8.12 -5.72
N PHE A 87 -7.80 7.85 -4.45
CA PHE A 87 -8.61 6.97 -3.61
C PHE A 87 -9.96 7.56 -3.24
N SER A 88 -10.05 8.89 -3.05
CA SER A 88 -11.33 9.56 -2.81
C SER A 88 -12.28 9.39 -4.00
N VAL A 89 -11.79 9.66 -5.22
CA VAL A 89 -12.59 9.51 -6.44
C VAL A 89 -12.93 8.03 -6.69
N ALA A 90 -12.00 7.10 -6.48
CA ALA A 90 -12.26 5.67 -6.60
C ALA A 90 -13.34 5.17 -5.63
N LYS A 91 -13.41 5.75 -4.42
CA LYS A 91 -14.46 5.47 -3.44
C LYS A 91 -15.82 5.98 -3.92
N GLU A 92 -15.88 7.19 -4.45
CA GLU A 92 -17.11 7.76 -5.03
C GLU A 92 -17.63 6.94 -6.21
N LEU A 93 -16.72 6.43 -7.04
CA LEU A 93 -17.04 5.55 -8.17
C LEU A 93 -17.38 4.11 -7.75
N GLY A 94 -17.32 3.80 -6.45
CA GLY A 94 -17.58 2.45 -5.92
C GLY A 94 -16.54 1.40 -6.32
N MET A 95 -15.41 1.81 -6.90
CA MET A 95 -14.37 0.91 -7.40
C MET A 95 -13.59 0.21 -6.28
N LEU A 96 -13.63 0.76 -5.06
CA LEU A 96 -12.99 0.13 -3.91
C LEU A 96 -13.74 -1.12 -3.44
N ASN A 97 -15.05 -1.23 -3.64
CA ASN A 97 -15.85 -2.32 -3.05
C ASN A 97 -16.20 -3.43 -4.05
N ASN A 98 -15.89 -3.26 -5.33
CA ASN A 98 -16.40 -4.10 -6.42
C ASN A 98 -15.46 -5.26 -6.81
N GLY A 99 -14.91 -5.97 -5.82
CA GLY A 99 -13.99 -7.10 -6.06
C GLY A 99 -12.66 -6.70 -6.71
N SER A 100 -12.34 -5.41 -6.72
CA SER A 100 -11.05 -4.89 -7.21
C SER A 100 -10.01 -4.95 -6.11
N VAL A 101 -8.77 -5.21 -6.51
CA VAL A 101 -7.60 -5.16 -5.64
C VAL A 101 -6.85 -3.86 -5.90
N TRP A 102 -6.55 -3.12 -4.84
CA TRP A 102 -5.80 -1.87 -4.92
C TRP A 102 -4.46 -2.03 -4.20
N ILE A 103 -3.37 -1.85 -4.94
CA ILE A 103 -2.02 -1.95 -4.42
C ILE A 103 -1.45 -0.54 -4.47
N ALA A 104 -1.15 0.05 -3.32
CA ALA A 104 -0.46 1.34 -3.26
C ALA A 104 1.04 1.10 -3.05
N THR A 105 1.88 1.94 -3.65
CA THR A 105 3.31 1.91 -3.31
C THR A 105 3.58 2.63 -1.99
N ASP A 106 4.85 2.68 -1.62
CA ASP A 106 5.43 3.39 -0.48
C ASP A 106 4.81 4.76 -0.11
N TRP A 107 4.31 5.54 -1.06
CA TRP A 107 3.76 6.88 -0.80
C TRP A 107 2.58 6.87 0.19
N LEU A 108 1.76 5.81 0.20
CA LEU A 108 0.59 5.72 1.07
C LEU A 108 0.97 5.62 2.54
N MET A 109 2.10 4.97 2.85
CA MET A 109 2.59 4.90 4.23
C MET A 109 2.89 6.29 4.78
N ALA A 110 3.47 7.15 3.96
CA ALA A 110 3.80 8.48 4.40
C ALA A 110 2.56 9.31 4.73
N VAL A 111 1.50 9.15 3.96
CA VAL A 111 0.23 9.80 4.25
C VAL A 111 -0.37 9.25 5.55
N LEU A 112 -0.36 7.93 5.74
CA LEU A 112 -0.93 7.29 6.92
C LEU A 112 -0.18 7.66 8.21
N ASP A 113 1.15 7.74 8.19
CA ASP A 113 1.97 8.16 9.34
C ASP A 113 1.77 9.65 9.70
N SER A 114 1.34 10.47 8.74
CA SER A 114 1.06 11.90 8.93
C SER A 114 -0.31 12.20 9.57
N LEU A 115 -1.21 11.22 9.57
CA LEU A 115 -2.53 11.34 10.18
C LEU A 115 -2.38 11.11 11.69
N LYS A 116 -2.47 12.19 12.47
CA LYS A 116 -2.59 12.09 13.93
C LYS A 116 -3.78 11.20 14.29
N MET A 117 -3.74 10.54 15.45
CA MET A 117 -4.76 9.61 16.00
C MET A 117 -6.20 10.19 16.15
N SER A 118 -6.49 11.34 15.55
CA SER A 118 -7.74 12.09 15.67
C SER A 118 -8.45 12.40 14.34
N ASP A 119 -7.86 12.06 13.17
CA ASP A 119 -8.47 12.39 11.87
C ASP A 119 -9.60 11.43 11.43
N PRO A 120 -10.66 11.93 10.75
CA PRO A 120 -11.75 11.11 10.23
C PRO A 120 -11.31 10.08 9.19
N VAL A 121 -10.10 10.19 8.63
CA VAL A 121 -9.49 9.16 7.79
C VAL A 121 -9.17 7.89 8.60
N GLN A 122 -8.93 7.98 9.91
CA GLN A 122 -8.76 6.80 10.78
C GLN A 122 -10.08 6.07 11.08
N LYS A 123 -11.24 6.72 10.90
CA LYS A 123 -12.55 6.01 10.87
C LYS A 123 -12.69 5.13 9.62
N ILE A 124 -11.93 5.39 8.56
CA ILE A 124 -11.78 4.49 7.40
C ILE A 124 -10.85 3.32 7.76
N SER A 125 -9.85 3.57 8.63
CA SER A 125 -8.85 2.58 9.09
C SER A 125 -9.38 1.53 10.09
N HIS A 126 -10.46 1.82 10.84
CA HIS A 126 -11.10 0.87 11.76
C HIS A 126 -11.80 -0.34 11.08
N LYS A 127 -11.73 -0.45 9.76
CA LYS A 127 -12.22 -1.62 9.00
C LYS A 127 -11.12 -2.16 8.09
N GLY A 128 -10.06 -2.68 8.73
CA GLY A 128 -9.30 -3.83 8.24
C GLY A 128 -8.20 -3.59 7.19
N LEU A 129 -7.41 -2.53 7.35
CA LEU A 129 -6.15 -2.40 6.61
C LEU A 129 -5.08 -3.32 7.23
N LEU A 130 -4.72 -4.42 6.57
CA LEU A 130 -3.56 -5.24 6.95
C LEU A 130 -2.29 -4.53 6.48
N HIS A 131 -1.59 -3.92 7.45
CA HIS A 131 -0.31 -3.26 7.24
C HIS A 131 0.83 -4.27 7.41
N PHE A 132 1.69 -4.42 6.39
CA PHE A 132 3.03 -4.99 6.59
C PHE A 132 4.03 -3.84 6.67
N VAL A 133 4.34 -3.43 7.90
CA VAL A 133 5.37 -2.44 8.20
C VAL A 133 6.65 -3.20 8.53
N ILE A 134 7.69 -3.06 7.70
CA ILE A 134 9.06 -3.35 8.10
C ILE A 134 9.73 -2.01 8.39
N THR A 135 9.45 -1.42 9.55
CA THR A 135 10.21 -0.27 10.04
C THR A 135 11.44 -0.79 10.75
N LEU A 136 12.59 -0.71 10.09
CA LEU A 136 13.87 -0.87 10.76
C LEU A 136 14.06 0.34 11.69
N GLN A 137 13.69 0.20 12.97
CA GLN A 137 13.86 1.24 13.98
C GLN A 137 15.36 1.46 14.26
N THR A 138 15.98 2.39 13.53
CA THR A 138 17.36 2.82 13.81
C THR A 138 17.40 3.82 14.96
N GLN A 139 18.51 3.87 15.71
CA GLN A 139 18.74 4.86 16.77
C GLN A 139 18.70 6.30 16.23
N ILE A 140 19.08 6.48 14.97
CA ILE A 140 19.05 7.76 14.24
C ILE A 140 17.61 8.28 14.12
N LEU A 141 16.64 7.41 13.83
CA LEU A 141 15.23 7.79 13.72
C LEU A 141 14.69 8.36 15.04
N LYS A 142 15.11 7.81 16.20
CA LYS A 142 14.73 8.32 17.53
C LYS A 142 15.30 9.71 17.80
N ILE A 143 16.55 9.95 17.42
CA ILE A 143 17.21 11.26 17.55
C ILE A 143 16.46 12.30 16.71
N ILE A 144 16.08 11.94 15.48
CA ILE A 144 15.43 12.87 14.55
C ILE A 144 13.98 13.16 14.97
N LEU A 145 13.25 12.15 15.44
CA LEU A 145 11.93 12.35 16.06
C LEU A 145 12.01 13.31 17.26
N SER A 146 13.04 13.20 18.10
CA SER A 146 13.25 14.08 19.25
C SER A 146 13.58 15.53 18.89
N ARG A 147 14.21 15.74 17.71
CA ARG A 147 14.49 17.07 17.15
C ARG A 147 13.25 17.65 16.49
N TRP A 148 12.51 16.84 15.73
CA TRP A 148 11.27 17.25 15.05
C TRP A 148 10.19 17.67 16.05
N SER A 149 10.03 16.98 17.18
CA SER A 149 9.06 17.37 18.20
C SER A 149 9.33 18.75 18.84
N LYS A 150 10.57 19.26 18.74
CA LYS A 150 10.95 20.60 19.22
C LYS A 150 10.65 21.70 18.20
N LEU A 151 10.62 21.35 16.92
CA LEU A 151 10.09 22.21 15.88
C LEU A 151 8.57 22.14 16.04
N LYS A 152 7.90 23.26 16.33
CA LYS A 152 6.42 23.33 16.49
C LYS A 152 5.67 23.08 15.16
N ALA A 153 6.06 22.06 14.40
CA ALA A 153 5.37 21.62 13.19
C ALA A 153 4.08 20.88 13.58
N SER A 154 2.96 21.29 12.98
CA SER A 154 1.64 20.73 13.28
C SER A 154 1.39 19.36 12.63
N SER A 155 2.27 18.90 11.74
CA SER A 155 2.21 17.60 11.06
C SER A 155 3.10 16.55 11.74
N SER A 156 2.61 15.30 11.88
CA SER A 156 3.46 14.20 12.32
C SER A 156 4.49 13.85 11.24
N LEU A 157 5.70 13.51 11.69
CA LEU A 157 6.83 13.18 10.81
C LEU A 157 6.51 11.90 10.02
N ASN A 158 6.42 12.01 8.70
CA ASN A 158 6.29 10.88 7.78
C ASN A 158 7.55 10.74 6.93
N SER A 159 7.64 9.71 6.08
CA SER A 159 8.82 9.49 5.22
C SER A 159 9.13 10.66 4.27
N TYR A 160 8.13 11.45 3.85
CA TYR A 160 8.37 12.69 3.07
C TYR A 160 8.72 13.91 3.92
N GLY A 161 8.32 13.95 5.19
CA GLY A 161 8.73 14.98 6.15
C GLY A 161 10.21 14.85 6.50
N LEU A 162 10.76 13.62 6.42
CA LEU A 162 12.20 13.37 6.46
C LEU A 162 12.92 13.94 5.23
N TYR A 163 12.33 13.81 4.03
CA TYR A 163 12.86 14.43 2.80
C TYR A 163 12.76 15.97 2.82
N ALA A 164 11.66 16.51 3.35
CA ALA A 164 11.49 17.96 3.52
C ALA A 164 12.30 18.55 4.69
N TYR A 165 12.87 17.70 5.56
CA TYR A 165 13.76 18.14 6.65
C TYR A 165 15.12 18.61 6.11
N ASP A 166 15.54 18.08 4.95
CA ASP A 166 16.73 18.54 4.22
C ASP A 166 16.48 19.98 3.76
N SER A 167 16.85 20.93 4.63
CA SER A 167 16.59 22.35 4.44
C SER A 167 17.80 23.17 4.84
N VAL A 168 18.06 24.20 4.03
CA VAL A 168 19.19 25.10 4.21
C VAL A 168 18.99 25.90 5.49
N CYS A 169 19.93 25.80 6.41
CA CYS A 169 19.98 26.65 7.60
C CYS A 169 21.14 27.63 7.45
N SER A 170 21.01 28.84 8.01
CA SER A 170 22.01 29.92 7.96
C SER A 170 23.38 29.57 8.57
N THR A 171 23.52 28.36 9.13
CA THR A 171 24.72 27.86 9.83
C THR A 171 25.37 26.65 9.14
N GLY A 172 24.88 26.22 7.96
CA GLY A 172 25.42 25.08 7.20
C GLY A 172 24.34 24.19 6.59
N VAL A 173 24.76 23.14 5.88
CA VAL A 173 23.85 22.13 5.30
C VAL A 173 23.37 21.19 6.42
N LYS A 174 22.06 21.05 6.58
CA LYS A 174 21.43 20.16 7.57
C LYS A 174 20.27 19.41 6.93
N GLY A 175 20.13 18.13 7.31
CA GLY A 175 19.13 17.25 6.74
C GLY A 175 19.25 15.83 7.29
N PHE A 176 18.21 15.02 7.08
CA PHE A 176 18.21 13.58 7.35
C PHE A 176 19.35 12.87 6.62
N CYS A 177 19.49 13.09 5.30
CA CYS A 177 20.52 12.42 4.51
C CYS A 177 21.92 12.81 4.97
N ILE A 178 22.09 14.07 5.37
CA ILE A 178 23.35 14.63 5.89
C ILE A 178 23.65 14.09 7.28
N ASP A 179 22.67 14.06 8.18
CA ASP A 179 22.84 13.48 9.53
C ASP A 179 23.22 12.00 9.46
N VAL A 180 22.66 11.24 8.51
CA VAL A 180 23.03 9.84 8.25
C VAL A 180 24.45 9.73 7.70
N PHE A 181 24.82 10.56 6.72
CA PHE A 181 26.15 10.57 6.15
C PHE A 181 27.23 10.93 7.18
N GLU A 182 27.02 12.00 7.96
CA GLU A 182 27.90 12.42 9.05
C GLU A 182 28.04 11.34 10.12
N ALA A 183 26.94 10.64 10.46
CA ALA A 183 26.98 9.52 11.37
C ALA A 183 27.81 8.36 10.81
N ALA A 184 27.71 8.07 9.51
CA ALA A 184 28.50 7.04 8.85
C ALA A 184 29.99 7.41 8.78
N VAL A 185 30.31 8.66 8.42
CA VAL A 185 31.70 9.17 8.37
C VAL A 185 32.37 9.10 9.74
N LYS A 186 31.66 9.43 10.82
CA LYS A 186 32.19 9.34 12.19
C LYS A 186 32.53 7.92 12.65
N LEU A 187 31.98 6.89 12.00
CA LEU A 187 32.29 5.50 12.30
C LEU A 187 33.53 5.00 11.54
N LEU A 188 34.02 5.77 10.56
CA LEU A 188 35.24 5.44 9.83
C LEU A 188 36.47 5.70 10.72
N GLN A 189 37.50 4.87 10.54
CA GLN A 189 38.76 4.99 11.28
C GLN A 189 39.68 6.10 10.75
N TYR A 190 39.24 6.85 9.74
CA TYR A 190 39.99 7.91 9.09
C TYR A 190 39.11 9.14 8.89
N GLU A 191 39.72 10.32 8.90
CA GLU A 191 39.01 11.58 8.68
C GLU A 191 38.65 11.76 7.21
N VAL A 192 37.37 12.03 6.94
CA VAL A 192 36.87 12.36 5.60
C VAL A 192 36.57 13.85 5.56
N ASN A 193 37.51 14.63 5.02
CA ASN A 193 37.27 16.04 4.72
C ASN A 193 36.34 16.14 3.51
N HIS A 194 35.23 16.85 3.67
CA HIS A 194 34.24 17.03 2.61
C HIS A 194 33.65 18.43 2.67
N ILE A 195 33.26 18.96 1.50
CA ILE A 195 32.59 20.24 1.37
C ILE A 195 31.23 19.97 0.73
N TYR A 196 30.17 20.46 1.35
CA TYR A 196 28.83 20.30 0.80
C TYR A 196 28.55 21.35 -0.29
N LEU A 197 28.23 20.86 -1.48
CA LEU A 197 27.75 21.68 -2.60
C LEU A 197 26.27 21.36 -2.84
N LEU A 198 25.42 22.38 -2.73
CA LEU A 198 24.00 22.22 -2.94
C LEU A 198 23.68 22.15 -4.44
N TYR A 199 22.72 21.29 -4.78
CA TYR A 199 22.24 21.12 -6.15
C TYR A 199 20.74 21.43 -6.24
N GLY A 200 20.37 22.30 -7.18
CA GLY A 200 18.99 22.79 -7.37
C GLY A 200 18.82 24.26 -7.00
N ASP A 201 17.71 24.85 -7.47
CA ASP A 201 17.36 26.26 -7.27
C ASP A 201 16.38 26.49 -6.10
N GLY A 202 15.95 25.41 -5.43
CA GLY A 202 14.97 25.44 -4.34
C GLY A 202 13.54 25.76 -4.77
N SER A 203 13.28 25.94 -6.06
CA SER A 203 11.97 26.29 -6.62
C SER A 203 11.37 25.17 -7.49
N LYS A 204 12.24 24.37 -8.13
CA LYS A 204 11.86 23.22 -8.96
C LYS A 204 12.60 21.98 -8.50
N THR A 205 11.98 20.83 -8.72
CA THR A 205 12.61 19.53 -8.47
C THR A 205 13.86 19.41 -9.37
N PRO A 206 15.06 19.25 -8.78
CA PRO A 206 16.29 19.12 -9.55
C PRO A 206 16.33 17.80 -10.32
N ASN A 207 17.01 17.78 -11.47
CA ASN A 207 17.18 16.56 -12.25
C ASN A 207 18.26 15.68 -11.62
N PHE A 208 17.84 14.64 -10.91
CA PHE A 208 18.74 13.69 -10.26
C PHE A 208 19.56 12.84 -11.23
N SER A 209 19.13 12.69 -12.48
CA SER A 209 19.91 11.94 -13.47
C SER A 209 21.16 12.72 -13.86
N ASP A 210 21.02 14.01 -14.14
CA ASP A 210 22.14 14.90 -14.46
C ASP A 210 23.10 15.01 -13.26
N LEU A 211 22.56 15.10 -12.04
CA LEU A 211 23.39 15.13 -10.82
C LEU A 211 24.27 13.88 -10.67
N VAL A 212 23.72 12.71 -11.00
CA VAL A 212 24.45 11.45 -10.91
C VAL A 212 25.47 11.31 -12.04
N GLU A 213 25.17 11.82 -13.24
CA GLU A 213 26.11 11.86 -14.36
C GLU A 213 27.30 12.81 -14.12
N MET A 214 27.14 13.84 -13.29
CA MET A 214 28.23 14.74 -12.91
C MET A 214 29.30 14.10 -12.01
N VAL A 215 29.03 12.92 -11.42
CA VAL A 215 30.02 12.17 -10.61
C VAL A 215 31.12 11.55 -11.48
N PRO A 216 30.83 10.71 -12.48
CA PRO A 216 31.86 10.16 -13.36
C PRO A 216 32.55 11.24 -14.23
N GLU A 217 31.93 12.41 -14.41
CA GLU A 217 32.56 13.58 -15.04
C GLU A 217 33.60 14.30 -14.17
N ASN A 218 33.87 13.80 -12.95
CA ASN A 218 34.76 14.41 -11.96
C ASN A 218 34.36 15.84 -11.55
N LYS A 219 33.06 16.18 -11.65
CA LYS A 219 32.56 17.46 -11.15
C LYS A 219 32.23 17.40 -9.66
N TYR A 220 31.81 16.23 -9.17
CA TYR A 220 31.58 15.93 -7.76
C TYR A 220 32.17 14.56 -7.42
N ASP A 221 32.76 14.43 -6.23
CA ASP A 221 33.33 13.15 -5.78
C ASP A 221 32.27 12.18 -5.25
N ALA A 222 31.19 12.72 -4.67
CA ALA A 222 30.08 11.96 -4.13
C ALA A 222 28.81 12.81 -4.09
N VAL A 223 27.65 12.14 -4.11
CA VAL A 223 26.34 12.79 -3.92
C VAL A 223 25.67 12.19 -2.69
N VAL A 224 25.21 13.09 -1.81
CA VAL A 224 24.49 12.74 -0.58
C VAL A 224 23.08 13.32 -0.70
N GLY A 225 22.07 12.46 -0.67
CA GLY A 225 20.67 12.86 -0.80
C GLY A 225 19.73 11.67 -0.98
N ASP A 226 18.46 11.95 -1.23
CA ASP A 226 17.39 10.99 -1.49
C ASP A 226 17.43 10.44 -2.92
N ILE A 227 18.60 9.90 -3.32
CA ILE A 227 18.79 9.38 -4.67
C ILE A 227 18.21 7.96 -4.76
N THR A 228 17.15 7.81 -5.55
CA THR A 228 16.63 6.49 -5.90
C THR A 228 17.66 5.69 -6.69
N ILE A 229 17.93 4.47 -6.22
CA ILE A 229 18.80 3.50 -6.91
C ILE A 229 18.04 2.92 -8.10
N VAL A 230 18.53 3.23 -9.29
CA VAL A 230 17.93 2.88 -10.60
C VAL A 230 19.00 2.15 -11.41
N THR A 231 18.62 1.09 -12.14
CA THR A 231 19.56 0.26 -12.93
C THR A 231 20.43 1.05 -13.91
N ASN A 232 19.92 2.15 -14.47
CA ASN A 232 20.72 2.97 -15.38
C ASN A 232 21.85 3.71 -14.64
N ARG A 233 21.59 4.13 -13.41
CA ARG A 233 22.55 4.86 -12.56
C ARG A 233 23.61 3.94 -11.98
N THR A 234 23.24 2.71 -11.61
CA THR A 234 24.19 1.70 -11.09
C THR A 234 25.23 1.24 -12.13
N LYS A 235 25.04 1.58 -13.42
CA LYS A 235 26.03 1.29 -14.46
C LYS A 235 27.14 2.34 -14.54
N ILE A 236 26.88 3.54 -14.03
CA ILE A 236 27.77 4.70 -14.15
C ILE A 236 28.34 5.17 -12.81
N VAL A 237 27.67 4.86 -11.71
CA VAL A 237 28.13 5.15 -10.34
C VAL A 237 27.85 3.99 -9.40
N ASP A 238 28.65 3.90 -8.34
CA ASP A 238 28.43 2.97 -7.25
C ASP A 238 27.53 3.57 -6.16
N PHE A 239 26.63 2.76 -5.61
CA PHE A 239 25.70 3.16 -4.55
C PHE A 239 26.02 2.43 -3.24
N ILE A 240 25.88 3.14 -2.12
CA ILE A 240 25.89 2.54 -0.78
C ILE A 240 24.63 1.70 -0.54
N GLN A 241 24.67 0.85 0.48
CA GLN A 241 23.51 0.12 0.95
C GLN A 241 22.38 1.07 1.36
N THR A 242 21.14 0.77 0.95
CA THR A 242 19.97 1.57 1.27
C THR A 242 19.76 1.65 2.78
N PHE A 243 19.68 2.87 3.32
CA PHE A 243 19.40 3.13 4.73
C PHE A 243 17.91 3.36 5.02
N ILE A 244 17.09 3.56 3.98
CA ILE A 244 15.62 3.57 4.05
C ILE A 244 15.09 2.42 3.17
N GLY A 245 14.25 1.56 3.75
CA GLY A 245 13.56 0.51 3.01
C GLY A 245 12.35 1.06 2.24
N SER A 246 12.14 0.61 1.01
CA SER A 246 10.89 0.85 0.29
C SER A 246 9.77 -0.03 0.87
N GLY A 247 8.70 0.58 1.35
CA GLY A 247 7.56 -0.12 1.95
C GLY A 247 6.49 -0.49 0.92
N LEU A 248 5.89 -1.68 1.05
CA LEU A 248 4.76 -2.12 0.23
C LEU A 248 3.46 -2.06 1.05
N VAL A 249 2.39 -1.47 0.52
CA VAL A 249 1.07 -1.43 1.17
C VAL A 249 0.01 -2.01 0.26
N VAL A 250 -0.67 -3.06 0.73
CA VAL A 250 -1.82 -3.64 0.04
C VAL A 250 -3.10 -3.06 0.65
N VAL A 251 -3.93 -2.43 -0.18
CA VAL A 251 -5.23 -1.88 0.23
C VAL A 251 -6.32 -2.83 -0.24
N SER A 252 -6.81 -3.67 0.67
CA SER A 252 -7.99 -4.50 0.40
C SER A 252 -9.24 -3.87 1.02
N PRO A 253 -10.36 -3.80 0.29
CA PRO A 253 -11.63 -3.47 0.90
C PRO A 253 -12.00 -4.54 1.93
N VAL A 254 -12.27 -4.13 3.15
CA VAL A 254 -12.88 -5.02 4.14
C VAL A 254 -14.36 -4.81 4.12
N LYS A 255 -15.07 -5.80 3.61
CA LYS A 255 -16.51 -5.90 3.80
C LYS A 255 -16.74 -5.99 5.30
N GLY A 256 -17.31 -4.95 5.89
CA GLY A 256 -17.83 -5.04 7.25
C GLY A 256 -18.78 -6.23 7.31
N ILE A 257 -18.46 -7.23 8.13
CA ILE A 257 -19.34 -8.36 8.34
C ILE A 257 -20.53 -7.80 9.12
N ASN A 258 -21.64 -7.55 8.43
CA ASN A 258 -22.91 -7.33 9.09
C ASN A 258 -23.26 -8.67 9.76
N SER A 259 -23.02 -8.75 11.07
CA SER A 259 -23.42 -9.89 11.89
C SER A 259 -24.95 -9.90 11.94
N SER A 260 -25.57 -10.64 11.03
CA SER A 260 -27.01 -10.92 11.11
C SER A 260 -27.21 -12.10 12.06
N ALA A 261 -28.29 -12.08 12.82
CA ALA A 261 -28.65 -13.15 13.75
C ALA A 261 -28.71 -14.53 13.08
N TRP A 262 -28.96 -14.60 11.76
CA TRP A 262 -29.03 -15.83 10.96
C TRP A 262 -27.67 -16.36 10.48
N SER A 263 -26.55 -15.74 10.87
CA SER A 263 -25.21 -16.18 10.48
C SER A 263 -24.87 -17.59 11.00
N PHE A 264 -25.59 -18.08 12.02
CA PHE A 264 -25.44 -19.46 12.52
C PHE A 264 -25.86 -20.56 11.53
N LEU A 265 -26.64 -20.22 10.49
CA LEU A 265 -27.04 -21.19 9.46
C LEU A 265 -25.98 -21.37 8.35
N LYS A 266 -25.00 -20.46 8.26
CA LYS A 266 -23.91 -20.51 7.26
C LYS A 266 -22.96 -21.72 7.32
N PRO A 267 -22.72 -22.38 8.47
CA PRO A 267 -21.80 -23.52 8.53
C PRO A 267 -22.27 -24.72 7.69
N PHE A 268 -23.57 -24.85 7.44
CA PHE A 268 -24.15 -25.96 6.70
C PHE A 268 -24.76 -25.50 5.38
N SER A 269 -24.52 -26.26 4.31
CA SER A 269 -25.18 -26.02 3.02
C SER A 269 -26.67 -26.35 3.12
N VAL A 270 -27.49 -25.76 2.22
CA VAL A 270 -28.93 -26.05 2.14
C VAL A 270 -29.19 -27.55 1.97
N GLN A 271 -28.32 -28.24 1.24
CA GLN A 271 -28.38 -29.69 1.07
C GLN A 271 -28.23 -30.43 2.41
N MET A 272 -27.28 -30.03 3.26
CA MET A 272 -27.10 -30.65 4.58
C MET A 272 -28.28 -30.39 5.51
N TRP A 273 -28.90 -29.21 5.42
CA TRP A 273 -30.14 -28.92 6.17
C TRP A 273 -31.30 -29.81 5.72
N CYS A 274 -31.47 -30.02 4.41
CA CYS A 274 -32.48 -30.95 3.89
C CYS A 274 -32.23 -32.39 4.36
N VAL A 275 -30.97 -32.84 4.34
CA VAL A 275 -30.59 -34.19 4.83
C VAL A 275 -30.87 -34.32 6.32
N THR A 276 -30.52 -33.32 7.13
CA THR A 276 -30.78 -33.31 8.57
C THR A 276 -32.28 -33.36 8.88
N GLY A 277 -33.09 -32.57 8.16
CA GLY A 277 -34.55 -32.60 8.29
C GLY A 277 -35.16 -33.94 7.87
N ALA A 278 -34.68 -34.54 6.78
CA ALA A 278 -35.13 -35.86 6.35
C ALA A 278 -34.78 -36.96 7.37
N PHE A 279 -33.59 -36.91 7.96
CA PHE A 279 -33.17 -37.85 8.99
C PHE A 279 -33.99 -37.70 10.27
N PHE A 280 -34.34 -36.47 10.65
CA PHE A 280 -35.21 -36.20 11.79
C PHE A 280 -36.61 -36.79 11.60
N LEU A 281 -37.20 -36.64 10.41
CA LEU A 281 -38.50 -37.25 10.08
C LEU A 281 -38.43 -38.78 10.06
N LEU A 282 -37.35 -39.36 9.53
CA LEU A 282 -37.15 -40.80 9.51
C LEU A 282 -37.07 -41.38 10.92
N VAL A 283 -36.25 -40.78 11.78
CA VAL A 283 -36.13 -41.18 13.20
C VAL A 283 -37.47 -41.02 13.93
N GLY A 284 -38.17 -39.90 13.72
CA GLY A 284 -39.50 -39.67 14.29
C GLY A 284 -40.51 -40.73 13.86
N ALA A 285 -40.53 -41.11 12.58
CA ALA A 285 -41.38 -42.18 12.07
C ALA A 285 -41.01 -43.54 12.67
N ALA A 286 -39.71 -43.85 12.81
CA ALA A 286 -39.24 -45.09 13.40
C ALA A 286 -39.65 -45.21 14.89
N VAL A 287 -39.48 -44.14 15.66
CA VAL A 287 -39.94 -44.06 17.06
C VAL A 287 -41.46 -44.20 17.12
N TRP A 288 -42.20 -43.47 16.29
CA TRP A 288 -43.66 -43.57 16.25
C TRP A 288 -44.15 -44.99 15.94
N ILE A 289 -43.55 -45.68 14.97
CA ILE A 289 -43.92 -47.06 14.63
C ILE A 289 -43.61 -48.03 15.78
N LEU A 290 -42.46 -47.87 16.45
CA LEU A 290 -42.08 -48.70 17.59
C LEU A 290 -42.99 -48.47 18.80
N GLU A 291 -43.28 -47.21 19.11
CA GLU A 291 -44.08 -46.83 20.27
C GLU A 291 -45.57 -47.11 20.06
N HIS A 292 -46.10 -46.87 18.85
CA HIS A 292 -47.48 -47.21 18.49
C HIS A 292 -47.77 -48.72 18.55
N ARG A 293 -46.75 -49.58 18.39
CA ARG A 293 -46.92 -51.03 18.53
C ARG A 293 -46.94 -51.52 19.98
N ILE A 294 -46.35 -50.79 20.91
CA ILE A 294 -46.09 -51.26 22.29
C ILE A 294 -46.98 -50.53 23.31
N ASN A 295 -47.37 -49.28 23.05
CA ASN A 295 -48.16 -48.47 23.97
C ASN A 295 -49.64 -48.35 23.53
N PRO A 296 -50.59 -48.93 24.29
CA PRO A 296 -52.02 -48.90 23.94
C PRO A 296 -52.67 -47.51 24.07
N GLU A 297 -52.02 -46.55 24.76
CA GLU A 297 -52.51 -45.17 24.88
C GLU A 297 -52.35 -44.32 23.62
N PHE A 298 -51.60 -44.78 22.61
CA PHE A 298 -51.40 -44.08 21.33
C PHE A 298 -52.19 -44.69 20.17
N CYS A 299 -53.16 -45.57 20.45
CA CYS A 299 -54.01 -46.24 19.46
C CYS A 299 -55.29 -45.46 19.10
N GLY A 300 -55.46 -44.21 19.57
CA GLY A 300 -56.59 -43.34 19.23
C GLY A 300 -56.38 -42.58 17.90
N PRO A 301 -57.47 -42.14 17.22
CA PRO A 301 -57.37 -41.36 15.99
C PRO A 301 -56.62 -40.02 16.22
N PRO A 302 -55.93 -39.46 15.20
CA PRO A 302 -55.03 -38.30 15.35
C PRO A 302 -55.69 -37.01 15.88
N SER A 303 -57.02 -36.98 15.95
CA SER A 303 -57.81 -35.86 16.47
C SER A 303 -57.84 -35.74 17.99
N GLN A 304 -57.26 -36.70 18.75
CA GLN A 304 -57.29 -36.69 20.22
C GLN A 304 -56.05 -36.05 20.89
N TYR A 305 -55.01 -35.69 20.14
CA TYR A 305 -53.74 -35.20 20.70
C TYR A 305 -53.32 -33.81 20.17
N LEU A 306 -54.29 -32.99 19.76
CA LEU A 306 -54.08 -31.59 19.39
C LEU A 306 -54.35 -30.67 20.57
#